data_AF-A0A2V2NBR8-F1
#
_entry.id   AF-A0A2V2NBR8-F1
#
_cell.length_a   1.000
_cell.length_b   1.000
_cell.length_c   1.000
_cell.angle_alpha   90.00
_cell.angle_beta   90.00
_cell.angle_gamma   90.00
#
_symmetry.space_group_name_H-M   'P 1'
#
loop_
_entity.id
_entity.type
_entity.pdbx_description
1 polymer ?
#
loop_
_entity_poly.entity_id
_entity_poly.type
_entity_poly.pdbx_seq_one_letter_code
_entity_poly.pdbx_strand_id
1 'polypeptide(L)' 'MPSLNPVRIKKVAFLDIGTNSIRLLIVRISINRTWKILTDQKTVVRLGEGEFEKNRLNADAIKRAENVLTRFIQNAREF' A
#
# COMPACT_ATOMS: atom_id res chain seq x y z
N MET A 1 -18.62 32.02 18.86
CA MET A 1 -17.60 31.84 17.80
C MET A 1 -17.54 30.36 17.46
N PRO A 2 -17.68 29.93 16.20
CA PRO A 2 -17.51 28.52 15.88
C PRO A 2 -16.03 28.17 16.05
N SER A 3 -15.75 27.13 16.83
CA SER A 3 -14.40 26.62 17.05
C SER A 3 -13.80 26.20 15.70
N LEU A 4 -12.60 26.71 15.40
CA LEU A 4 -11.79 26.23 14.29
C LEU A 4 -11.48 24.76 14.55
N ASN A 5 -12.20 23.87 13.87
CA ASN A 5 -11.88 22.46 13.80
C ASN A 5 -10.40 22.36 13.41
N PRO A 6 -9.51 21.69 14.19
CA PRO A 6 -8.11 21.60 13.82
C PRO A 6 -8.06 20.92 12.46
N VAL A 7 -7.61 21.66 11.45
CA VAL A 7 -7.59 21.18 10.08
C VAL A 7 -6.59 20.03 10.03
N ARG A 8 -7.10 18.80 10.07
CA ARG A 8 -6.25 17.62 10.23
C ARG A 8 -5.48 17.38 8.95
N ILE A 9 -4.16 17.49 9.04
CA ILE A 9 -3.23 16.90 8.07
C ILE A 9 -3.57 15.40 8.00
N LYS A 10 -3.96 14.93 6.82
CA LYS A 10 -4.39 13.54 6.63
C LYS A 10 -3.27 12.74 5.98
N LYS A 11 -2.83 11.67 6.63
CA LYS A 11 -1.97 10.65 5.99
C LYS A 11 -2.87 9.58 5.41
N VAL A 12 -2.59 9.15 4.17
CA VAL A 12 -3.33 8.11 3.47
C VAL A 12 -2.34 7.13 2.87
N ALA A 13 -2.54 5.84 3.13
CA ALA A 13 -1.79 4.76 2.53
C ALA A 13 -2.63 4.10 1.42
N PHE A 14 -1.99 3.82 0.28
CA PHE A 14 -2.53 3.07 -0.83
C PHE A 14 -1.74 1.77 -0.98
N LEU A 15 -2.45 0.65 -1.04
CA LEU A 15 -1.89 -0.65 -1.38
C LEU A 15 -2.43 -1.06 -2.75
N ASP A 16 -1.53 -1.42 -3.64
CA ASP A 16 -1.83 -1.96 -4.97
C ASP A 16 -1.22 -3.35 -5.09
N ILE A 17 -2.04 -4.34 -5.46
CA ILE A 17 -1.67 -5.75 -5.55
C ILE A 17 -1.86 -6.18 -7.00
N GLY A 18 -0.75 -6.17 -7.76
CA GLY A 18 -0.74 -6.63 -9.14
C GLY A 18 -0.19 -8.05 -9.30
N THR A 19 -0.36 -8.60 -10.49
CA THR A 19 0.16 -9.92 -10.90
C THR A 19 1.66 -10.07 -10.65
N ASN A 20 2.45 -9.01 -10.84
CA ASN A 20 3.91 -9.05 -10.70
C ASN A 20 4.41 -8.49 -9.37
N SER A 21 3.78 -7.44 -8.85
CA SER A 21 4.32 -6.66 -7.74
C SER A 21 3.24 -6.08 -6.85
N ILE A 22 3.59 -5.84 -5.60
CA ILE A 22 2.79 -5.11 -4.64
C ILE A 22 3.46 -3.76 -4.39
N ARG A 23 2.67 -2.69 -4.29
CA ARG A 23 3.13 -1.34 -4.02
C ARG A 23 2.43 -0.75 -2.79
N LEU A 24 3.20 -0.05 -1.96
CA LEU A 24 2.73 0.82 -0.89
C LEU A 24 3.10 2.25 -1.23
N LEU A 25 2.10 3.12 -1.34
CA LEU A 25 2.28 4.57 -1.47
C LEU A 25 1.64 5.26 -0.27
N ILE A 26 2.37 6.07 0.48
CA ILE A 26 1.81 6.88 1.55
C ILE A 26 1.97 8.35 1.21
N VAL A 27 0.88 9.09 1.30
CA VAL A 27 0.85 10.53 1.04
C VAL A 27 0.35 11.30 2.25
N ARG A 28 0.91 12.49 2.45
CA ARG A 28 0.40 13.50 3.37
C ARG A 28 -0.39 14.53 2.58
N ILE A 29 -1.67 14.66 2.86
CA ILE A 29 -2.58 15.62 2.24
C ILE A 29 -2.64 16.87 3.13
N SER A 30 -2.32 18.01 2.53
CA SER A 30 -2.35 19.33 3.13
C SER A 30 -3.72 19.99 2.98
N ILE A 31 -3.93 21.07 3.74
CA ILE A 31 -5.18 21.85 3.78
C ILE A 31 -5.55 22.42 2.40
N ASN A 32 -4.55 22.89 1.65
CA ASN A 32 -4.72 23.46 0.32
C ASN A 32 -4.84 22.40 -0.79
N ARG A 33 -5.24 21.16 -0.44
CA ARG A 33 -5.38 20.01 -1.36
C ARG A 33 -4.10 19.62 -2.10
N THR A 34 -2.94 20.13 -1.67
CA THR A 34 -1.65 19.60 -2.12
C THR A 34 -1.32 18.33 -1.36
N TRP A 35 -0.45 17.49 -1.93
CA TRP A 35 0.04 16.30 -1.26
C TRP A 35 1.55 16.17 -1.41
N LYS A 36 2.15 15.47 -0.44
CA LYS A 36 3.56 15.05 -0.49
C LYS A 36 3.64 13.54 -0.31
N ILE A 37 4.43 12.87 -1.14
CA ILE A 37 4.77 11.46 -0.96
C ILE A 37 5.67 11.34 0.28
N LEU A 38 5.25 10.50 1.23
CA LEU A 38 6.02 10.15 2.42
C LEU A 38 6.83 8.88 2.19
N THR A 39 6.26 7.90 1.49
CA THR A 39 6.97 6.71 1.04
C THR A 39 6.34 6.15 -0.23
N ASP A 40 7.19 5.54 -1.04
CA ASP A 40 6.82 4.80 -2.24
C ASP A 40 7.68 3.52 -2.28
N GLN A 41 7.07 2.40 -1.93
CA GLN A 41 7.72 1.09 -1.91
C GLN A 41 7.06 0.18 -2.92
N LYS A 42 7.88 -0.56 -3.67
CA LYS A 42 7.44 -1.60 -4.59
C LYS A 42 8.23 -2.87 -4.31
N THR A 43 7.56 -4.01 -4.27
CA THR A 43 8.21 -5.32 -4.16
C THR A 43 7.63 -6.27 -5.19
N VAL A 44 8.51 -6.89 -5.97
CA VAL A 44 8.14 -7.94 -6.92
C VAL A 44 7.84 -9.21 -6.13
N VAL A 45 6.65 -9.77 -6.32
CA VAL A 45 6.19 -11.00 -5.64
C VAL A 45 5.77 -12.08 -6.64
N ARG A 46 5.52 -11.70 -7.91
CA ARG A 46 5.01 -12.57 -8.99
C ARG A 46 3.79 -13.38 -8.54
N LEU A 47 2.78 -12.69 -8.02
CA LEU A 47 1.56 -13.30 -7.49
C LEU A 47 0.86 -14.19 -8.52
N GLY A 48 0.80 -13.75 -9.78
CA GLY A 48 0.18 -14.52 -10.86
C GLY A 48 1.11 -15.51 -11.58
N GLU A 49 2.24 -15.87 -10.97
CA GLU A 49 3.05 -16.96 -11.53
C GLU A 49 2.26 -18.28 -11.54
N GLY A 50 2.20 -18.95 -12.69
CA GLY A 50 1.43 -20.18 -12.86
C GLY A 50 -0.10 -20.02 -12.84
N GLU A 51 -0.62 -18.80 -12.68
CA GLU A 51 -2.06 -18.53 -12.63
C GLU A 51 -2.77 -18.92 -13.93
N PHE A 52 -2.12 -18.69 -15.08
CA PHE A 52 -2.69 -18.96 -16.40
C PHE A 52 -2.93 -20.45 -16.70
N GLU A 53 -2.22 -21.35 -16.02
CA GLU A 53 -2.36 -22.80 -16.27
C GLU A 53 -3.50 -23.42 -15.46
N LYS A 54 -3.76 -22.90 -14.25
CA LYS A 54 -4.66 -23.52 -13.28
C LYS A 54 -5.80 -22.62 -12.82
N ASN A 55 -5.85 -21.37 -13.29
CA ASN A 55 -6.74 -20.31 -12.82
C ASN A 55 -6.73 -20.18 -11.28
N ARG A 56 -5.55 -20.40 -10.68
CA ARG A 56 -5.35 -20.40 -9.23
C ARG A 56 -3.98 -19.81 -8.91
N LEU A 57 -3.92 -19.03 -7.84
CA LEU A 57 -2.66 -18.54 -7.30
C LEU A 57 -1.86 -19.70 -6.68
N ASN A 58 -0.55 -19.66 -6.88
CA ASN A 58 0.37 -20.60 -6.23
C ASN A 58 0.48 -20.28 -4.71
N ALA A 59 0.48 -21.31 -3.87
CA ALA A 59 0.65 -21.17 -2.42
C ALA A 59 1.94 -20.40 -2.04
N ASP A 60 3.05 -20.64 -2.75
CA ASP A 60 4.31 -19.94 -2.51
C ASP A 60 4.20 -18.46 -2.88
N ALA A 61 3.48 -18.14 -3.97
CA ALA A 61 3.24 -16.78 -4.40
C ALA A 61 2.34 -16.02 -3.40
N ILE A 62 1.30 -16.67 -2.88
CA ILE A 62 0.47 -16.17 -1.79
C ILE A 62 1.36 -15.90 -0.57
N LYS A 63 2.21 -16.85 -0.17
CA LYS A 63 3.04 -16.69 1.04
C LYS A 63 4.00 -15.50 0.94
N ARG A 64 4.61 -15.29 -0.22
CA ARG A 64 5.44 -14.10 -0.48
C ARG A 64 4.63 -12.81 -0.41
N ALA A 65 3.42 -12.81 -0.98
CA ALA A 65 2.53 -11.66 -0.92
C ALA A 65 2.12 -11.32 0.52
N GLU A 66 1.74 -12.31 1.33
CA GLU A 66 1.42 -12.13 2.77
C GLU A 66 2.58 -11.49 3.54
N ASN A 67 3.80 -11.98 3.35
CA ASN A 67 4.99 -11.45 4.01
C ASN A 67 5.23 -9.98 3.63
N VAL A 68 5.07 -9.63 2.35
CA VAL A 68 5.22 -8.24 1.87
C VAL A 68 4.12 -7.34 2.41
N LEU A 69 2.87 -7.79 2.37
CA LEU A 69 1.72 -7.02 2.89
C LEU A 69 1.84 -6.77 4.38
N THR A 70 2.29 -7.77 5.15
CA THR A 70 2.50 -7.64 6.60
C THR A 70 3.52 -6.54 6.89
N ARG A 71 4.68 -6.57 6.21
CA ARG A 71 5.71 -5.53 6.32
C ARG A 71 5.19 -4.16 5.88
N PHE A 72 4.44 -4.08 4.78
CA PHE A 72 3.90 -2.81 4.29
C PHE A 72 2.86 -2.21 5.25
N ILE A 73 2.00 -3.04 5.84
CA ILE A 73 1.02 -2.59 6.84
C ILE A 73 1.74 -2.11 8.11
N GLN A 74 2.79 -2.81 8.56
CA GLN A 74 3.60 -2.36 9.68
C GLN A 74 4.24 -1.01 9.38
N ASN A 75 4.93 -0.87 8.24
CA ASN A 75 5.51 0.40 7.80
C ASN A 75 4.45 1.50 7.78
N ALA A 76 3.26 1.24 7.24
CA ALA A 76 2.19 2.23 7.15
C ALA A 76 1.66 2.70 8.52
N ARG A 77 1.69 1.84 9.54
CA ARG A 77 1.29 2.19 10.92
C ARG A 77 2.32 3.04 11.65
N GLU A 78 3.58 3.02 11.21
CA GLU A 78 4.67 3.82 11.79
C GLU A 78 4.67 5.27 11.25
N PHE A 79 3.86 5.60 10.24
CA PHE A 79 3.64 6.96 9.74
C PHE A 79 2.47 7.65 10.44
#